data_AF-A2DII3-F1
#
_entry.id   AF-A2DII3-F1
#
_cell.length_a   1.000
_cell.length_b   1.000
_cell.length_c   1.000
_cell.angle_alpha   90.00
_cell.angle_beta   90.00
_cell.angle_gamma   90.00
#
_symmetry.space_group_name_H-M   'P 1'
#
loop_
_entity.id
_entity.type
_entity.pdbx_description
1 polymer ?
#
loop_
_entity_poly.entity_id
_entity_poly.type
_entity_poly.pdbx_seq_one_letter_code
_entity_poly.pdbx_strand_id
1 'polypeptide(L)'
;MSECLKCQEPYYKCMKYAIISHNIDFVTFLMNEYNLEINLDYCIDYNNLELILVCFDQTNDINKCLVNSIMLGIPSLCDYFLSHGANINEKNKDGQTVLHIAAEKIIQK
;
A
#
# COMPACT_ATOMS: atom_id res chain seq x y z
N MET A 1 -9.64 16.91 14.82
CA MET A 1 -10.62 16.57 13.76
C MET A 1 -11.12 17.87 13.16
N SER A 2 -10.88 18.13 11.87
CA SER A 2 -11.14 19.44 11.25
C SER A 2 -12.64 19.70 11.12
N GLU A 3 -13.07 20.93 11.44
CA GLU A 3 -14.49 21.32 11.40
C GLU A 3 -15.11 21.14 10.00
N CYS A 4 -14.29 21.20 8.95
CA CYS A 4 -14.73 21.05 7.56
C CYS A 4 -15.34 19.67 7.24
N LEU A 5 -14.92 18.60 7.92
CA LEU A 5 -15.44 17.24 7.71
C LEU A 5 -16.86 17.05 8.26
N LYS A 6 -17.37 18.02 9.05
CA LYS A 6 -18.77 18.03 9.49
C LYS A 6 -19.75 18.43 8.39
N CYS A 7 -19.25 19.03 7.30
CA CYS A 7 -20.07 19.59 6.22
C CYS A 7 -19.89 18.87 4.88
N GLN A 8 -18.86 18.04 4.73
CA GLN A 8 -18.53 17.38 3.49
C GLN A 8 -18.05 15.95 3.79
N GLU A 9 -18.72 14.97 3.21
CA GLU A 9 -18.34 13.56 3.36
C GLU A 9 -17.03 13.32 2.58
N PRO A 10 -15.95 12.91 3.25
CA PRO A 10 -14.71 12.59 2.59
C PRO A 10 -14.89 11.38 1.69
N TYR A 11 -14.22 11.40 0.54
CA TYR A 11 -14.30 10.37 -0.48
C TYR A 11 -12.89 10.04 -1.00
N TYR A 12 -12.77 9.17 -1.99
CA TYR A 12 -11.48 8.60 -2.44
C TYR A 12 -10.35 9.64 -2.71
N LYS A 13 -10.67 10.88 -3.12
CA LYS A 13 -9.66 11.94 -3.30
C LYS A 13 -9.04 12.40 -1.98
N CYS A 14 -9.81 12.46 -0.89
CA CYS A 14 -9.31 12.80 0.43
C CYS A 14 -8.24 11.79 0.88
N MET A 15 -8.51 10.50 0.68
CA MET A 15 -7.55 9.42 0.94
C MET A 15 -6.27 9.63 0.11
N LYS A 16 -6.41 9.85 -1.20
CA LYS A 16 -5.26 10.13 -2.08
C LYS A 16 -4.39 11.29 -1.57
N TYR A 17 -4.99 12.42 -1.21
CA TYR A 17 -4.24 13.58 -0.70
C TYR A 17 -3.60 13.31 0.67
N ALA A 18 -4.24 12.53 1.53
CA ALA A 18 -3.67 12.11 2.81
C ALA A 18 -2.41 11.25 2.60
N ILE A 19 -2.45 10.32 1.65
CA ILE A 19 -1.31 9.49 1.25
C ILE A 19 -0.17 10.35 0.70
N ILE A 20 -0.46 11.25 -0.25
CA ILE A 20 0.52 12.17 -0.87
C ILE A 20 1.21 13.06 0.17
N SER A 21 0.46 13.51 1.17
CA SER A 21 0.99 14.38 2.22
C SER A 21 1.71 13.63 3.34
N HIS A 22 1.83 12.30 3.23
CA HIS A 22 2.36 11.43 4.29
C HIS A 22 1.67 11.61 5.64
N ASN A 23 0.38 11.98 5.65
CA ASN A 23 -0.38 12.21 6.87
C ASN A 23 -1.08 10.90 7.31
N ILE A 24 -0.33 10.03 7.98
CA ILE A 24 -0.78 8.70 8.40
C ILE A 24 -1.94 8.78 9.40
N ASP A 25 -1.91 9.74 10.32
CA ASP A 25 -3.02 9.97 11.26
C ASP A 25 -4.32 10.27 10.51
N PHE A 26 -4.23 11.04 9.42
CA PHE A 26 -5.40 11.34 8.60
C PHE A 26 -5.81 10.16 7.72
N VAL A 27 -4.86 9.37 7.19
CA VAL A 27 -5.18 8.13 6.46
C VAL A 27 -5.92 7.14 7.37
N THR A 28 -5.38 6.85 8.55
CA THR A 28 -5.99 5.93 9.54
C THR A 28 -7.35 6.42 10.02
N PHE A 29 -7.49 7.73 10.24
CA PHE A 29 -8.78 8.35 10.52
C PHE A 29 -9.81 8.12 9.40
N LEU A 30 -9.43 8.35 8.14
CA LEU A 30 -10.31 8.15 6.98
C LEU A 30 -10.71 6.68 6.81
N MET A 31 -9.79 5.76 7.12
CA MET A 31 -10.06 4.31 7.08
C MET A 31 -11.06 3.91 8.15
N ASN A 32 -10.85 4.32 9.39
CA ASN A 32 -11.63 3.83 10.53
C ASN A 32 -13.01 4.49 10.63
N GLU A 33 -13.09 5.80 10.38
CA GLU A 33 -14.34 6.56 10.56
C GLU A 33 -15.24 6.52 9.33
N TYR A 34 -14.66 6.40 8.12
CA TYR A 34 -15.39 6.44 6.86
C TYR A 34 -15.28 5.17 6.04
N ASN A 35 -14.60 4.13 6.53
CA ASN A 35 -14.38 2.85 5.82
C ASN A 35 -13.79 3.04 4.41
N LEU A 36 -12.97 4.08 4.22
CA LEU A 36 -12.32 4.32 2.94
C LEU A 36 -11.12 3.38 2.77
N GLU A 37 -11.10 2.63 1.67
CA GLU A 37 -9.98 1.76 1.32
C GLU A 37 -8.77 2.56 0.85
N ILE A 38 -7.58 2.13 1.27
CA ILE A 38 -6.32 2.65 0.71
C ILE A 38 -6.11 2.06 -0.69
N ASN A 39 -5.91 2.94 -1.67
CA ASN A 39 -5.33 2.52 -2.94
C ASN A 39 -3.80 2.39 -2.79
N LEU A 40 -3.31 1.16 -2.85
CA LEU A 40 -1.90 0.81 -2.69
C LEU A 40 -0.99 1.36 -3.79
N ASP A 41 -1.51 1.58 -5.00
CA ASP A 41 -0.74 2.17 -6.09
C ASP A 41 -0.24 3.57 -5.70
N TYR A 42 -1.08 4.34 -4.99
CA TYR A 42 -0.66 5.64 -4.47
C TYR A 42 0.41 5.52 -3.38
N CYS A 43 0.39 4.47 -2.55
CA CYS A 43 1.46 4.27 -1.57
C CYS A 43 2.82 4.02 -2.24
N ILE A 44 2.82 3.29 -3.36
CA ILE A 44 4.01 3.01 -4.16
C ILE A 44 4.49 4.29 -4.87
N ASP A 45 3.60 4.95 -5.61
CA ASP A 45 3.93 6.14 -6.42
C ASP A 45 4.53 7.29 -5.59
N TYR A 46 4.07 7.42 -4.33
CA TYR A 46 4.51 8.46 -3.41
C TYR A 46 5.50 7.96 -2.34
N ASN A 47 6.06 6.75 -2.48
CA ASN A 47 7.09 6.17 -1.59
C ASN A 47 6.75 6.26 -0.09
N ASN A 48 5.49 6.01 0.27
CA ASN A 48 5.04 6.09 1.67
C ASN A 48 5.18 4.73 2.36
N LEU A 49 6.35 4.49 2.96
CA LEU A 49 6.72 3.20 3.55
C LEU A 49 5.83 2.80 4.73
N GLU A 50 5.52 3.76 5.61
CA GLU A 50 4.69 3.53 6.79
C GLU A 50 3.29 3.01 6.42
N LEU A 51 2.75 3.41 5.26
CA LEU A 51 1.46 2.93 4.79
C LEU A 51 1.48 1.48 4.35
N ILE A 52 2.62 0.87 4.01
CA ILE A 52 2.67 -0.57 3.74
C ILE A 52 2.28 -1.36 4.99
N LEU A 53 2.74 -0.92 6.17
CA LEU A 53 2.41 -1.58 7.44
C LEU A 53 0.92 -1.41 7.77
N VAL A 54 0.37 -0.22 7.54
CA VAL A 54 -1.07 0.01 7.74
C VAL A 54 -1.90 -0.82 6.75
N CYS A 55 -1.45 -0.96 5.49
CA CYS A 55 -2.13 -1.80 4.51
C CYS A 55 -2.02 -3.30 4.82
N PHE A 56 -0.89 -3.72 5.40
CA PHE A 56 -0.73 -5.09 5.90
C PHE A 56 -1.74 -5.40 7.00
N ASP A 57 -1.88 -4.50 7.98
CA ASP A 57 -2.82 -4.66 9.09
C ASP A 57 -4.28 -4.79 8.60
N GLN A 58 -4.65 -4.04 7.56
CA GLN A 58 -6.01 -4.12 6.99
C GLN A 58 -6.27 -5.35 6.13
N THR A 59 -5.36 -5.62 5.19
CA THR A 59 -5.60 -6.65 4.17
C THR A 59 -5.23 -8.04 4.67
N ASN A 60 -4.32 -8.10 5.65
CA ASN A 60 -3.63 -9.32 6.09
C ASN A 60 -3.06 -10.14 4.91
N ASP A 61 -2.79 -9.46 3.77
CA ASP A 61 -2.31 -10.07 2.53
C ASP A 61 -0.80 -9.90 2.45
N ILE A 62 -0.11 -10.86 3.05
CA ILE A 62 1.35 -10.86 3.14
C ILE A 62 2.04 -10.89 1.77
N ASN A 63 1.41 -11.51 0.77
CA ASN A 63 1.97 -11.62 -0.57
C ASN A 63 1.88 -10.29 -1.32
N LYS A 64 0.78 -9.56 -1.13
CA LYS A 64 0.64 -8.19 -1.64
C LYS A 64 1.69 -7.26 -1.02
N CYS A 65 2.00 -7.43 0.26
CA CYS A 65 3.08 -6.68 0.93
C CYS A 65 4.47 -7.01 0.37
N LEU A 66 4.74 -8.27 0.00
CA LEU A 66 5.97 -8.66 -0.70
C LEU A 66 6.08 -7.96 -2.07
N VAL A 67 5.01 -7.93 -2.86
CA VAL A 67 4.97 -7.21 -4.15
C VAL A 67 5.28 -5.72 -3.96
N ASN A 68 4.63 -5.07 -2.98
CA ASN A 68 4.85 -3.65 -2.70
C ASN A 68 6.30 -3.35 -2.30
N SER A 69 6.92 -4.24 -1.52
CA SER A 69 8.32 -4.10 -1.09
C SER A 69 9.27 -4.06 -2.28
N ILE A 70 9.01 -4.87 -3.30
CA ILE A 70 9.75 -4.89 -4.58
C ILE A 70 9.44 -3.62 -5.39
N MET A 71 8.18 -3.21 -5.42
CA MET A 71 7.74 -1.98 -6.07
C MET A 71 8.24 -0.70 -5.40
N LEU A 72 8.72 -0.75 -4.16
CA LEU A 72 9.53 0.31 -3.55
C LEU A 72 11.04 0.09 -3.69
N GLY A 73 11.47 -1.15 -3.93
CA GLY A 73 12.88 -1.50 -4.05
C GLY A 73 13.57 -1.55 -2.68
N ILE A 74 12.89 -2.14 -1.68
CA ILE A 74 13.37 -2.28 -0.31
C ILE A 74 13.64 -3.76 -0.02
N PRO A 75 14.88 -4.26 -0.23
CA PRO A 75 15.18 -5.69 -0.09
C PRO A 75 14.94 -6.24 1.31
N SER A 76 15.26 -5.47 2.36
CA SER A 76 15.07 -5.90 3.74
C SER A 76 13.60 -6.18 4.10
N LEU A 77 12.67 -5.48 3.46
CA LEU A 77 11.24 -5.69 3.67
C LEU A 77 10.74 -6.91 2.89
N CYS A 78 11.32 -7.20 1.71
CA CYS A 78 11.11 -8.46 1.02
C CYS A 78 11.54 -9.66 1.88
N ASP A 79 12.76 -9.59 2.45
CA ASP A 79 13.28 -10.64 3.33
C ASP A 79 12.38 -10.85 4.56
N TYR A 80 11.90 -9.75 5.13
CA TYR A 80 10.93 -9.78 6.23
C TYR A 80 9.67 -10.55 5.82
N PHE A 81 8.97 -10.16 4.75
CA PHE A 81 7.72 -10.84 4.39
C PHE A 81 7.93 -12.29 3.93
N LEU A 82 9.04 -12.60 3.24
CA LEU A 82 9.40 -13.97 2.89
C LEU A 82 9.61 -14.84 4.14
N SER A 83 10.32 -14.32 5.15
CA SER A 83 10.51 -15.04 6.42
C SER A 83 9.21 -15.26 7.21
N HIS A 84 8.19 -14.43 6.96
CA HIS A 84 6.87 -14.53 7.58
C HIS A 84 5.85 -15.33 6.73
N GLY A 85 6.31 -16.00 5.67
CA GLY A 85 5.48 -16.95 4.91
C GLY A 85 4.87 -16.39 3.63
N ALA A 86 5.35 -15.24 3.13
CA ALA A 86 4.96 -14.78 1.80
C ALA A 86 5.34 -15.81 0.72
N ASN A 87 4.38 -16.14 -0.13
CA ASN A 87 4.54 -17.04 -1.25
C ASN A 87 5.04 -16.28 -2.49
N ILE A 88 6.33 -16.43 -2.79
CA ILE A 88 6.97 -15.83 -3.97
C ILE A 88 6.37 -16.31 -5.31
N ASN A 89 5.67 -17.45 -5.31
CA ASN A 89 5.04 -18.03 -6.50
C ASN A 89 3.56 -17.67 -6.64
N GLU A 90 2.99 -16.90 -5.72
CA GLU A 90 1.61 -16.46 -5.87
C GLU A 90 1.46 -15.61 -7.15
N LYS A 91 0.31 -15.79 -7.80
CA LYS A 91 -0.04 -15.07 -9.03
C LYS A 91 -1.07 -14.01 -8.72
N ASN A 92 -0.86 -12.80 -9.21
CA ASN A 92 -1.87 -11.77 -9.21
C ASN A 92 -3.01 -12.09 -10.20
N LYS A 93 -3.97 -11.17 -10.36
CA LYS A 93 -5.12 -11.33 -11.27
C LYS A 93 -4.71 -11.47 -12.75
N ASP A 94 -3.53 -10.96 -13.11
CA ASP A 94 -2.96 -11.03 -14.45
C ASP A 94 -2.10 -12.29 -14.65
N GLY A 95 -2.04 -13.18 -13.65
CA GLY A 95 -1.23 -14.40 -13.69
C GLY A 95 0.27 -14.17 -13.47
N GLN A 96 0.68 -12.95 -13.13
CA GLN A 96 2.07 -12.58 -12.89
C GLN A 96 2.49 -12.97 -11.47
N THR A 97 3.69 -13.53 -11.35
CA THR A 97 4.33 -13.74 -10.05
C THR A 97 5.11 -12.51 -9.61
N VAL A 98 5.52 -12.50 -8.35
CA VAL A 98 6.46 -11.53 -7.79
C VAL A 98 7.68 -11.29 -8.68
N LEU A 99 8.25 -12.35 -9.26
CA LEU A 99 9.43 -12.25 -10.13
C LEU A 99 9.11 -11.54 -11.47
N HIS A 100 7.92 -11.75 -12.04
CA HIS A 100 7.50 -11.06 -13.25
C HIS A 100 7.42 -9.54 -13.00
N ILE A 101 6.82 -9.15 -11.87
CA ILE A 101 6.69 -7.76 -11.46
C ILE A 101 8.07 -7.13 -11.22
N ALA A 102 8.97 -7.84 -10.53
CA ALA A 102 10.33 -7.37 -10.28
C ALA A 102 11.10 -7.12 -11.59
N ALA A 103 10.99 -8.03 -12.56
CA ALA A 103 11.64 -7.90 -13.85
C ALA A 103 11.09 -6.71 -14.65
N GLU A 104 9.76 -6.52 -14.65
CA GLU A 104 9.11 -5.38 -15.31
C GLU A 104 9.60 -4.05 -14.74
N LYS A 105 9.68 -3.93 -13.41
CA LYS A 105 10.16 -2.71 -12.74
C LYS A 105 11.62 -2.38 -13.09
N ILE A 106 12.48 -3.38 -13.27
CA ILE A 106 13.88 -3.14 -13.67
C ILE A 106 13.96 -2.59 -15.10
N ILE A 107 13.09 -3.05 -16.00
CA ILE A 107 13.07 -2.61 -17.41
C ILE A 107 12.53 -1.18 -17.56
N GLN A 108 11.65 -0.75 -16.66
CA GLN A 108 11.06 0.59 -16.67
C GLN A 108 11.95 1.67 -16.02
N LYS A 109 13.13 1.31 -15.51
CA LYS A 109 14.05 2.20 -14.78
C LYS A 109 15.28 2.55 -15.60
#